data_AF-A0A832VI59-F1
#
_entry.id   AF-A0A832VI59-F1
#
_cell.length_a   1.000
_cell.length_b   1.000
_cell.length_c   1.000
_cell.angle_alpha   90.00
_cell.angle_beta   90.00
_cell.angle_gamma   90.00
#
_symmetry.space_group_name_H-M   'P 1'
#
loop_
_entity.id
_entity.type
_entity.pdbx_description
1 polymer ?
#
loop_
_entity_poly.entity_id
_entity_poly.type
_entity_poly.pdbx_seq_one_letter_code
_entity_poly.pdbx_strand_id
1 'polypeptide(L)'
;MALDANTQLLFHITPIVIGFIIMMPFGEALAAKLATKFPSLTTARGRLLGGMKLVMLGGFTVSVHTFWIHNKAKELGAGEFCSGESLFDCSSVIGNDAWNTMPVIGLPWGVIGMIAFAVFMWLIISISKEPNATWVVQHIKIGKVMGILGLVMMLYLFYA
;
A
#
# COMPACT_ATOMS: atom_id res chain seq x y z
N MET A 1 -8.77 -15.53 20.10
CA MET A 1 -8.95 -14.18 20.65
C MET A 1 -9.05 -13.25 19.45
N ALA A 2 -10.27 -12.81 19.10
CA ALA A 2 -10.44 -11.91 17.96
C ALA A 2 -9.78 -10.57 18.30
N LEU A 3 -8.87 -10.12 17.46
CA LEU A 3 -8.22 -8.82 17.59
C LEU A 3 -9.24 -7.75 17.14
N ASP A 4 -9.43 -6.70 17.95
CA ASP A 4 -10.34 -5.59 17.60
C ASP A 4 -9.97 -4.93 16.26
N ALA A 5 -10.98 -4.44 15.53
CA ALA A 5 -10.82 -3.86 14.19
C ALA A 5 -9.82 -2.69 14.17
N ASN A 6 -9.81 -1.85 15.21
CA ASN A 6 -8.87 -0.73 15.29
C ASN A 6 -7.42 -1.23 15.47
N THR A 7 -7.24 -2.34 16.17
CA THR A 7 -5.92 -2.94 16.37
C THR A 7 -5.43 -3.62 15.09
N GLN A 8 -6.33 -4.24 14.31
CA GLN A 8 -5.99 -4.75 12.97
C GLN A 8 -5.56 -3.62 12.03
N LEU A 9 -6.30 -2.51 12.01
CA LEU A 9 -5.96 -1.34 11.21
C LEU A 9 -4.59 -0.76 11.59
N LEU A 10 -4.27 -0.77 12.89
CA LEU A 10 -2.99 -0.28 13.39
C LEU A 10 -1.80 -1.05 12.80
N PHE A 11 -1.91 -2.36 12.61
CA PHE A 11 -0.85 -3.17 11.99
C PHE A 11 -0.56 -2.77 10.55
N HIS A 12 -1.59 -2.35 9.81
CA HIS A 12 -1.46 -1.94 8.41
C HIS A 12 -0.93 -0.50 8.27
N ILE A 13 -1.42 0.42 9.10
CA ILE A 13 -1.07 1.84 8.99
C ILE A 13 0.30 2.16 9.60
N THR A 14 0.74 1.40 10.60
CA THR A 14 2.04 1.62 11.27
C THR A 14 3.23 1.61 10.31
N PRO A 15 3.45 0.60 9.45
CA PRO A 15 4.57 0.64 8.50
C PRO A 15 4.43 1.78 7.50
N ILE A 16 3.21 2.16 7.09
CA ILE A 16 2.97 3.29 6.18
C ILE A 16 3.39 4.60 6.83
N VAL A 17 2.93 4.87 8.04
CA VAL A 17 3.22 6.12 8.77
C VAL A 17 4.71 6.22 9.10
N ILE A 18 5.32 5.14 9.61
CA ILE A 18 6.76 5.11 9.88
C ILE A 18 7.55 5.35 8.58
N GLY A 19 7.18 4.66 7.50
CA GLY A 19 7.79 4.84 6.19
C GLY A 19 7.69 6.28 5.69
N PHE A 20 6.51 6.87 5.79
CA PHE A 20 6.26 8.26 5.41
C PHE A 20 7.09 9.25 6.23
N ILE A 21 7.10 9.12 7.56
CA ILE A 21 7.87 10.00 8.45
C ILE A 21 9.35 9.95 8.10
N ILE A 22 9.94 8.76 7.89
CA ILE A 22 11.38 8.61 7.57
C ILE A 22 11.75 9.28 6.24
N MET A 23 10.84 9.29 5.25
CA MET A 23 11.04 9.95 3.96
C MET A 23 11.03 11.48 4.05
N MET A 24 10.29 12.04 5.00
CA MET A 24 10.13 13.49 5.15
C MET A 24 11.39 14.14 5.76
N PRO A 25 11.68 15.43 5.46
CA PRO A 25 12.86 16.12 5.99
C PRO A 25 12.87 16.18 7.52
N PHE A 26 11.71 16.34 8.17
CA PHE A 26 11.61 16.34 9.64
C PHE A 26 11.80 14.94 10.28
N GLY A 27 11.81 13.87 9.48
CA GLY A 27 12.03 12.49 9.96
C GLY A 27 13.48 12.16 10.28
N GLU A 28 14.40 13.11 10.13
CA GLU A 28 15.84 12.89 10.33
C GLU A 28 16.20 12.41 11.73
N ALA A 29 15.56 12.98 12.76
CA ALA A 29 15.80 12.57 14.13
C ALA A 29 15.42 11.09 14.36
N LEU A 30 14.32 10.63 13.76
CA LEU A 30 13.89 9.24 13.84
C LEU A 30 14.82 8.33 13.03
N ALA A 31 15.19 8.74 11.82
CA ALA A 31 16.13 8.02 10.96
C ALA A 31 17.51 7.87 11.62
N ALA A 32 18.01 8.91 12.29
CA ALA A 32 19.29 8.88 12.99
C ALA A 32 19.31 7.88 14.16
N LYS A 33 18.21 7.77 14.92
CA LYS A 33 18.07 6.74 15.96
C LYS A 33 18.11 5.32 15.38
N LEU A 34 17.41 5.12 14.25
CA LEU A 34 17.36 3.84 13.55
C LEU A 34 18.65 3.52 12.77
N ALA A 35 19.47 4.52 12.45
CA ALA A 35 20.71 4.37 11.70
C ALA A 35 21.75 3.49 12.41
N THR A 36 21.68 3.41 13.75
CA THR A 36 22.51 2.51 14.55
C THR A 36 22.34 1.04 14.15
N LYS A 37 21.11 0.64 13.76
CA LYS A 37 20.78 -0.71 13.28
C LYS A 37 20.72 -0.80 11.75
N PHE A 38 20.39 0.29 11.09
CA PHE A 38 20.21 0.36 9.64
C PHE A 38 21.08 1.46 9.02
N PRO A 39 22.35 1.18 8.69
CA PRO A 39 23.30 2.17 8.16
C PRO A 39 22.81 2.85 6.88
N SER A 40 21.94 2.20 6.09
CA SER A 40 21.33 2.78 4.90
C SER A 40 20.54 4.07 5.19
N LEU A 41 19.99 4.23 6.41
CA LEU A 41 19.19 5.40 6.80
C LEU A 41 20.02 6.67 7.08
N THR A 42 21.35 6.58 7.04
CA THR A 42 22.23 7.77 7.18
C THR A 42 22.17 8.68 5.97
N THR A 43 21.85 8.14 4.78
CA THR A 43 21.81 8.89 3.53
C THR A 43 20.38 9.28 3.18
N ALA A 44 20.19 10.43 2.53
CA ALA A 44 18.87 10.86 2.02
C ALA A 44 18.26 9.81 1.08
N ARG A 45 19.08 9.25 0.17
CA ARG A 45 18.64 8.18 -0.74
C ARG A 45 18.18 6.93 0.01
N GLY A 46 18.95 6.47 1.00
CA GLY A 46 18.60 5.27 1.74
C GLY A 46 17.41 5.44 2.68
N ARG A 47 17.17 6.66 3.19
CA ARG A 47 15.91 7.02 3.87
C ARG A 47 14.72 6.96 2.93
N LEU A 48 14.82 7.56 1.74
CA LEU A 48 13.77 7.51 0.73
C LEU A 48 13.42 6.07 0.34
N LEU A 49 14.43 5.28 -0.02
CA LEU A 49 14.22 3.88 -0.42
C LEU A 49 13.76 3.00 0.75
N GLY A 50 14.24 3.25 1.97
CA GLY A 50 13.82 2.53 3.17
C GLY A 50 12.37 2.82 3.53
N GLY A 51 11.96 4.09 3.51
CA GLY A 51 10.59 4.49 3.75
C GLY A 51 9.62 4.00 2.67
N MET A 52 10.02 4.07 1.39
CA MET A 52 9.23 3.51 0.28
C MET A 52 8.97 2.00 0.47
N LYS A 53 9.95 1.22 0.92
CA LYS A 53 9.75 -0.22 1.21
C LYS A 53 8.69 -0.45 2.27
N LEU A 54 8.69 0.34 3.34
CA LEU A 54 7.70 0.24 4.41
C LEU A 54 6.30 0.64 3.94
N VAL A 55 6.19 1.70 3.13
CA VAL A 55 4.91 2.10 2.53
C VAL A 55 4.38 1.03 1.58
N MET A 56 5.24 0.44 0.73
CA MET A 56 4.81 -0.64 -0.18
C MET A 56 4.39 -1.89 0.58
N LEU A 57 5.09 -2.24 1.66
CA LEU A 57 4.69 -3.34 2.54
C LEU A 57 3.31 -3.07 3.15
N GLY A 58 3.10 -1.86 3.69
CA GLY A 58 1.80 -1.46 4.23
C GLY A 58 0.69 -1.54 3.19
N GLY A 59 0.89 -0.94 2.01
CA GLY A 59 -0.08 -0.99 0.91
C GLY A 59 -0.41 -2.40 0.45
N PHE A 60 0.59 -3.29 0.40
CA PHE A 60 0.37 -4.71 0.12
C PHE A 60 -0.51 -5.37 1.17
N THR A 61 -0.22 -5.17 2.47
CA THR A 61 -1.03 -5.76 3.55
C THR A 61 -2.46 -5.22 3.59
N VAL A 62 -2.66 -3.93 3.29
CA VAL A 62 -3.99 -3.33 3.13
C VAL A 62 -4.73 -4.02 1.98
N SER A 63 -4.06 -4.25 0.84
CA SER A 63 -4.67 -4.90 -0.33
C SER A 63 -5.09 -6.34 -0.04
N VAL A 64 -4.26 -7.10 0.68
CA VAL A 64 -4.60 -8.45 1.18
C VAL A 64 -5.84 -8.38 2.07
N HIS A 65 -5.88 -7.43 2.99
CA HIS A 65 -7.00 -7.27 3.92
C HIS A 65 -8.29 -6.89 3.21
N THR A 66 -8.24 -5.97 2.23
CA THR A 66 -9.37 -5.63 1.37
C THR A 66 -9.90 -6.84 0.60
N PHE A 67 -9.00 -7.66 0.03
CA PHE A 67 -9.42 -8.89 -0.65
C PHE A 67 -10.05 -9.90 0.31
N TRP A 68 -9.53 -10.01 1.53
CA TRP A 68 -10.11 -10.87 2.55
C TRP A 68 -11.51 -10.40 2.98
N ILE A 69 -11.70 -9.10 3.23
CA ILE A 69 -13.00 -8.50 3.53
C ILE A 69 -14.02 -8.82 2.43
N HIS A 70 -13.62 -8.64 1.17
CA HIS A 70 -14.48 -8.93 0.03
C HIS A 70 -14.98 -10.38 0.03
N ASN A 71 -14.08 -11.36 0.21
CA ASN A 71 -14.48 -12.76 0.23
C ASN A 71 -15.36 -13.09 1.46
N LYS A 72 -15.09 -12.48 2.61
CA LYS A 72 -15.93 -12.67 3.81
C LYS A 72 -17.30 -12.04 3.69
N ALA A 73 -17.42 -10.88 3.05
CA ALA A 73 -18.71 -10.28 2.73
C ALA A 73 -19.55 -11.19 1.81
N LYS A 74 -18.92 -11.95 0.90
CA LYS A 74 -19.62 -12.93 0.04
C LYS A 74 -20.10 -14.16 0.80
N GLU A 75 -19.35 -14.60 1.81
CA GLU A 75 -19.71 -15.77 2.63
C GLU A 75 -20.81 -15.46 3.65
N LEU A 76 -20.74 -14.29 4.29
CA LEU A 76 -21.59 -13.92 5.44
C LEU A 76 -22.73 -12.96 5.07
N GLY A 77 -22.72 -12.38 3.87
CA GLY A 77 -23.58 -11.28 3.47
C GLY A 77 -22.95 -9.92 3.82
N ALA A 78 -22.93 -8.99 2.87
CA ALA A 78 -22.21 -7.72 2.99
C ALA A 78 -22.66 -6.85 4.18
N GLY A 79 -23.96 -6.88 4.52
CA GLY A 79 -24.55 -6.08 5.61
C GLY A 79 -24.22 -6.54 7.03
N GLU A 80 -23.79 -7.79 7.22
CA GLU A 80 -23.43 -8.35 8.55
C GLU A 80 -21.94 -8.16 8.87
N PHE A 81 -21.11 -7.92 7.85
CA PHE A 81 -19.65 -7.94 7.99
C PHE A 81 -18.98 -6.56 8.00
N CYS A 82 -19.57 -5.56 7.31
CA CYS A 82 -19.00 -4.22 7.21
C CYS A 82 -20.07 -3.13 7.42
N SER A 83 -19.71 -2.00 8.04
CA SER A 83 -20.67 -0.93 8.36
C SER A 83 -21.26 -0.29 7.11
N GLY A 84 -22.59 -0.29 7.01
CA GLY A 84 -23.38 0.13 5.84
C GLY A 84 -23.87 1.58 5.81
N GLU A 85 -23.61 2.40 6.84
CA GLU A 85 -24.34 3.67 7.04
C GLU A 85 -23.45 4.92 7.17
N SER A 86 -22.20 4.90 6.67
CA SER A 86 -21.26 6.03 6.80
C SER A 86 -20.60 6.43 5.49
N LEU A 87 -19.90 7.59 5.48
CA LEU A 87 -19.09 8.06 4.34
C LEU A 87 -18.03 7.06 3.86
N PHE A 88 -17.65 6.08 4.69
CA PHE A 88 -16.78 4.96 4.34
C PHE A 88 -17.55 3.64 4.45
N ASP A 89 -18.62 3.52 3.67
CA ASP A 89 -19.41 2.30 3.57
C ASP A 89 -18.66 1.23 2.77
N CYS A 90 -18.13 0.26 3.49
CA CYS A 90 -17.42 -0.87 2.90
C CYS A 90 -18.37 -1.98 2.42
N SER A 91 -19.62 -1.99 2.87
CA SER A 91 -20.64 -2.94 2.38
C SER A 91 -21.02 -2.64 0.93
N SER A 92 -21.30 -1.37 0.59
CA SER A 92 -21.70 -0.98 -0.77
C SER A 92 -20.56 -0.99 -1.79
N VAL A 93 -19.30 -0.80 -1.36
CA VAL A 93 -18.14 -0.74 -2.26
C VAL A 93 -17.36 -2.04 -2.27
N ILE A 94 -16.83 -2.48 -1.13
CA ILE A 94 -15.93 -3.65 -1.03
C ILE A 94 -16.74 -4.96 -1.05
N GLY A 95 -17.92 -4.96 -0.42
CA GLY A 95 -18.83 -6.11 -0.41
C GLY A 95 -19.59 -6.34 -1.71
N ASN A 96 -19.63 -5.35 -2.61
CA ASN A 96 -20.38 -5.43 -3.86
C ASN A 96 -19.46 -5.86 -5.03
N ASP A 97 -19.76 -7.00 -5.64
CA ASP A 97 -19.00 -7.53 -6.79
C ASP A 97 -18.96 -6.56 -7.99
N ALA A 98 -20.00 -5.75 -8.20
CA ALA A 98 -20.06 -4.80 -9.32
C ALA A 98 -19.07 -3.65 -9.18
N TRP A 99 -18.77 -3.24 -7.95
CA TRP A 99 -17.86 -2.13 -7.65
C TRP A 99 -16.46 -2.62 -7.28
N ASN A 100 -16.35 -3.76 -6.59
CA ASN A 100 -15.06 -4.29 -6.17
C ASN A 100 -14.29 -5.06 -7.26
N THR A 101 -14.80 -5.07 -8.50
CA THR A 101 -14.17 -5.75 -9.64
C THR A 101 -13.67 -4.72 -10.65
N MET A 102 -12.41 -4.85 -11.08
CA MET A 102 -11.87 -3.99 -12.14
C MET A 102 -12.59 -4.28 -13.46
N PRO A 103 -13.24 -3.28 -14.10
CA PRO A 103 -14.16 -3.51 -15.21
C PRO A 103 -13.50 -4.05 -16.48
N VAL A 104 -12.19 -3.80 -16.66
CA VAL A 104 -11.45 -4.19 -17.87
C VAL A 104 -10.92 -5.63 -17.81
N ILE A 105 -10.54 -6.11 -16.62
CA ILE A 105 -9.84 -7.39 -16.43
C ILE A 105 -10.61 -8.40 -15.58
N GLY A 106 -11.72 -8.00 -14.94
CA GLY A 106 -12.59 -8.89 -14.17
C GLY A 106 -11.98 -9.41 -12.87
N LEU A 107 -10.91 -8.78 -12.36
CA LEU A 107 -10.26 -9.15 -11.10
C LEU A 107 -10.62 -8.20 -9.96
N PRO A 108 -10.72 -8.68 -8.71
CA PRO A 108 -11.00 -7.81 -7.57
C PRO A 108 -9.89 -6.78 -7.34
N TRP A 109 -10.25 -5.55 -6.94
CA TRP A 109 -9.27 -4.47 -6.72
C TRP A 109 -8.19 -4.83 -5.70
N GLY A 110 -8.53 -5.62 -4.67
CA GLY A 110 -7.56 -6.12 -3.70
C GLY A 110 -6.44 -6.97 -4.35
N VAL A 111 -6.77 -7.79 -5.36
CA VAL A 111 -5.77 -8.58 -6.10
C VAL A 111 -4.88 -7.68 -6.96
N ILE A 112 -5.47 -6.68 -7.60
CA ILE A 112 -4.72 -5.70 -8.40
C ILE A 112 -3.77 -4.89 -7.52
N GLY A 113 -4.24 -4.46 -6.35
CA GLY A 113 -3.40 -3.80 -5.34
C GLY A 113 -2.22 -4.68 -4.92
N MET A 114 -2.46 -5.95 -4.60
CA MET A 114 -1.39 -6.89 -4.22
C MET A 114 -0.30 -6.99 -5.31
N ILE A 115 -0.70 -7.18 -6.57
CA ILE A 115 0.24 -7.27 -7.69
C ILE A 115 0.99 -5.96 -7.87
N ALA A 116 0.29 -4.83 -7.86
CA ALA A 116 0.89 -3.51 -8.04
C ALA A 116 1.94 -3.21 -6.95
N PHE A 117 1.58 -3.37 -5.67
CA PHE A 117 2.51 -3.13 -4.56
C PHE A 117 3.68 -4.11 -4.55
N ALA A 118 3.49 -5.37 -4.97
CA ALA A 118 4.58 -6.32 -5.12
C ALA A 118 5.57 -5.91 -6.22
N VAL A 119 5.08 -5.46 -7.39
CA VAL A 119 5.91 -4.95 -8.48
C VAL A 119 6.66 -3.69 -8.04
N PHE A 120 5.99 -2.76 -7.38
CA PHE A 120 6.65 -1.57 -6.82
C PHE A 120 7.76 -1.94 -5.82
N MET A 121 7.46 -2.86 -4.91
CA MET A 121 8.43 -3.35 -3.93
C MET A 121 9.65 -3.95 -4.63
N TRP A 122 9.44 -4.74 -5.69
CA TRP A 122 10.52 -5.29 -6.50
C TRP A 122 11.37 -4.18 -7.16
N LEU A 123 10.75 -3.17 -7.77
CA LEU A 123 11.45 -2.01 -8.35
C LEU A 123 12.30 -1.26 -7.31
N ILE A 124 11.75 -1.02 -6.11
CA ILE A 124 12.46 -0.29 -5.05
C ILE A 124 13.63 -1.13 -4.52
N ILE A 125 13.45 -2.43 -4.34
CA ILE A 125 14.51 -3.34 -3.90
C ILE A 125 15.63 -3.42 -4.93
N SER A 126 15.29 -3.52 -6.23
CA SER A 126 16.29 -3.56 -7.29
C SER A 126 17.11 -2.27 -7.28
N ILE A 127 16.47 -1.09 -7.32
CA ILE A 127 17.15 0.22 -7.25
C ILE A 127 18.02 0.37 -5.99
N SER A 128 17.60 -0.23 -4.88
CA SER A 128 18.36 -0.20 -3.62
C SER A 128 19.62 -1.07 -3.66
N LYS A 129 19.58 -2.21 -4.36
CA LYS A 129 20.70 -3.17 -4.40
C LYS A 129 21.76 -2.79 -5.42
N GLU A 130 21.36 -2.31 -6.59
CA GLU A 130 22.29 -1.94 -7.67
C GLU A 130 22.10 -0.49 -8.10
N PRO A 131 22.51 0.48 -7.26
CA PRO A 131 22.19 1.89 -7.44
C PRO A 131 22.80 2.55 -8.69
N ASN A 132 23.85 1.93 -9.25
CA ASN A 132 24.66 2.45 -10.36
C ASN A 132 24.42 1.69 -11.67
N ALA A 133 23.49 0.74 -11.70
CA ALA A 133 23.18 0.00 -12.92
C ALA A 133 22.45 0.89 -13.93
N THR A 134 22.66 0.62 -15.22
CA THR A 134 22.10 1.41 -16.34
C THR A 134 20.57 1.36 -16.38
N TRP A 135 19.96 0.29 -15.86
CA TRP A 135 18.51 0.08 -15.84
C TRP A 135 17.78 0.86 -14.73
N VAL A 136 18.50 1.43 -13.75
CA VAL A 136 17.90 2.14 -12.60
C VAL A 136 17.03 3.30 -13.05
N VAL A 137 17.48 4.06 -14.05
CA VAL A 137 16.72 5.20 -14.59
C VAL A 137 15.40 4.74 -15.21
N GLN A 138 15.41 3.60 -15.91
CA GLN A 138 14.19 3.03 -16.47
C GLN A 138 13.23 2.56 -15.37
N HIS A 139 13.73 1.93 -14.30
CA HIS A 139 12.91 1.49 -13.18
C HIS A 139 12.27 2.66 -12.43
N ILE A 140 13.00 3.76 -12.26
CA ILE A 140 12.45 5.00 -11.68
C ILE A 140 11.35 5.58 -12.58
N LYS A 141 11.55 5.60 -13.91
CA LYS A 141 10.53 6.08 -14.87
C LYS A 141 9.27 5.21 -14.81
N ILE A 142 9.42 3.89 -14.81
CA ILE A 142 8.31 2.94 -14.70
C ILE A 142 7.57 3.17 -13.38
N GLY A 143 8.29 3.22 -12.25
CA GLY A 143 7.69 3.48 -10.94
C GLY A 143 6.94 4.80 -10.88
N LYS A 144 7.47 5.88 -11.48
CA LYS A 144 6.77 7.17 -11.57
C LYS A 144 5.47 7.06 -12.35
N VAL A 145 5.49 6.42 -13.52
CA VAL A 145 4.29 6.24 -14.36
C VAL A 145 3.25 5.40 -13.62
N MET A 146 3.66 4.27 -13.03
CA MET A 146 2.77 3.44 -12.22
C MET A 146 2.18 4.22 -11.04
N GLY A 147 2.95 5.11 -10.41
CA GLY A 147 2.49 5.90 -9.27
C GLY A 147 1.42 6.91 -9.68
N ILE A 148 1.60 7.57 -10.81
CA ILE A 148 0.61 8.49 -11.39
C ILE A 148 -0.66 7.72 -11.77
N LEU A 149 -0.53 6.56 -12.42
CA LEU A 149 -1.66 5.70 -12.75
C LEU A 149 -2.42 5.28 -11.49
N GLY A 150 -1.72 4.84 -10.44
CA GLY A 150 -2.33 4.50 -9.15
C GLY A 150 -3.11 5.66 -8.53
N LEU A 151 -2.60 6.89 -8.64
CA LEU A 151 -3.32 8.08 -8.16
C LEU A 151 -4.59 8.36 -8.98
N VAL A 152 -4.53 8.22 -10.31
CA VAL A 152 -5.73 8.35 -11.17
C VAL A 152 -6.77 7.29 -10.82
N MET A 153 -6.35 6.04 -10.60
CA MET A 153 -7.25 4.95 -10.18
C MET A 153 -7.88 5.22 -8.82
N MET A 154 -7.12 5.74 -7.86
CA MET A 154 -7.64 6.12 -6.55
C MET A 154 -8.69 7.24 -6.66
N LEU A 155 -8.47 8.26 -7.50
CA LEU A 155 -9.46 9.30 -7.74
C LEU A 155 -10.72 8.77 -8.42
N TYR A 156 -10.58 7.83 -9.36
CA TYR A 156 -11.70 7.14 -9.99
C TYR A 156 -12.54 6.40 -8.94
N LEU A 157 -11.91 5.65 -8.03
CA LEU A 157 -12.59 4.90 -6.97
C LEU A 157 -13.23 5.80 -5.90
N PHE A 158 -12.80 7.05 -5.76
CA PHE A 158 -13.47 8.03 -4.88
C PHE A 158 -14.71 8.66 -5.53
N TYR A 159 -14.76 8.71 -6.86
CA TYR A 159 -15.90 9.23 -7.60
C TYR A 159 -16.98 8.17 -7.84
N ALA A 160 -16.54 6.94 -8.13
CA ALA A 160 -17.36 5.75 -8.36
C ALA A 160 -18.13 5.34 -7.10
#